data_AF-A0A818Q1N0-F1
#
_entry.id   AF-A0A818Q1N0-F1
#
_cell.length_a   1.000
_cell.length_b   1.000
_cell.length_c   1.000
_cell.angle_alpha   90.00
_cell.angle_beta   90.00
_cell.angle_gamma   90.00
#
_symmetry.space_group_name_H-M   'P 1'
#
loop_
_entity.id
_entity.type
_entity.pdbx_description
1 polymer ?
#
loop_
_entity_poly.entity_id
_entity_poly.type
_entity_poly.pdbx_seq_one_letter_code
_entity_poly.pdbx_strand_id
1 'polypeptide(L)'
;MLRSHFEFACVLYIIFILSVLSVSFNDFCSNDLSCHYPLICSNLSKCICPTSSSSFWNTRQNSCLSCPSGWIEWQHEKCLLFIMPSKNDFTYEKARNSCLTYSSELLHIDNDEDLIKLQYKVDEIDWKFLSDGIWINRRETNLFEWCDTGYEHDRLLWNSCIGLMKKYSDKNNVTSFCLRHIQCDEKLPYICERLAETLEVNNTINNFATIERAWSALIGPIINLAGTLFGSSR
;
A
#
# COMPACT_ATOMS: atom_id res chain seq x y z
N MET A 1 49.01 -28.86 -23.64
CA MET A 1 48.68 -28.18 -22.37
C MET A 1 47.66 -27.04 -22.52
N LEU A 2 47.72 -26.20 -23.57
CA LEU A 2 46.77 -25.07 -23.75
C LEU A 2 45.28 -25.45 -23.85
N ARG A 3 44.95 -26.65 -24.38
CA ARG A 3 43.55 -27.10 -24.53
C ARG A 3 42.84 -27.35 -23.18
N SER A 4 43.58 -27.78 -22.16
CA SER A 4 43.01 -28.08 -20.83
C SER A 4 42.64 -26.82 -20.04
N HIS A 5 43.35 -25.70 -20.26
CA HIS A 5 43.05 -24.45 -19.56
C HIS A 5 41.79 -23.76 -20.10
N PHE A 6 41.47 -23.94 -21.39
CA PHE A 6 40.29 -23.34 -22.00
C PHE A 6 38.98 -24.00 -21.52
N GLU A 7 38.98 -25.33 -21.41
CA GLU A 7 37.81 -26.07 -20.90
C GLU A 7 37.49 -25.72 -19.45
N PHE A 8 38.52 -25.54 -18.62
CA PHE A 8 38.35 -25.16 -17.21
C PHE A 8 37.78 -23.74 -17.06
N ALA A 9 38.19 -22.80 -17.92
CA ALA A 9 37.69 -21.43 -17.90
C ALA A 9 36.21 -21.34 -18.30
N CYS A 10 35.76 -22.12 -19.30
CA CYS A 10 34.36 -22.15 -19.71
C CYS A 10 33.43 -22.69 -18.61
N VAL A 11 33.83 -23.76 -17.91
CA VAL A 11 33.03 -24.34 -16.83
C VAL A 11 32.88 -23.37 -15.67
N LEU A 12 33.97 -22.69 -15.27
CA LEU A 12 33.92 -21.69 -14.20
C LEU A 12 33.05 -20.48 -14.56
N TYR A 13 33.06 -20.05 -15.83
CA TYR A 13 32.22 -18.94 -16.29
C TYR A 13 30.72 -19.29 -16.28
N ILE A 14 30.34 -20.51 -16.66
CA ILE A 14 28.95 -20.97 -16.59
C ILE A 14 28.48 -21.06 -15.14
N ILE A 15 29.30 -21.59 -14.23
CA ILE A 15 28.99 -21.65 -12.79
C ILE A 15 28.79 -20.23 -12.23
N PHE A 16 29.63 -19.28 -12.63
CA PHE A 16 29.50 -17.88 -12.22
C PHE A 16 28.21 -17.22 -12.72
N ILE A 17 27.81 -17.46 -13.97
CA ILE A 17 26.53 -16.94 -14.49
C ILE A 17 25.35 -17.58 -13.74
N LEU A 18 25.38 -18.88 -13.49
CA LEU A 18 24.33 -19.57 -12.74
C LEU A 18 24.24 -19.09 -11.29
N SER A 19 25.36 -18.80 -10.62
CA SER A 19 25.35 -18.29 -9.26
C SER A 19 24.80 -16.86 -9.19
N VAL A 20 25.18 -15.97 -10.11
CA VAL A 20 24.65 -14.59 -10.17
C VAL A 20 23.14 -14.58 -10.46
N LEU A 21 22.66 -15.48 -11.32
CA LEU A 21 21.23 -15.63 -11.58
C LEU A 21 20.48 -16.19 -10.37
N SER A 22 21.07 -17.11 -9.60
CA SER A 22 20.42 -17.67 -8.40
C SER A 22 20.29 -16.68 -7.25
N VAL A 23 21.25 -15.75 -7.09
CA VAL A 23 21.18 -14.68 -6.08
C VAL A 23 20.06 -13.69 -6.42
N SER A 24 19.81 -13.45 -7.71
CA SER A 24 18.76 -12.51 -8.17
C SER A 24 17.33 -13.01 -7.93
N PHE A 25 17.12 -14.32 -7.71
CA PHE A 25 15.80 -14.90 -7.47
C PHE A 25 15.41 -14.97 -6.00
N ASN A 26 16.38 -15.03 -5.07
CA ASN A 26 16.08 -15.10 -3.64
C ASN A 26 15.82 -13.73 -3.00
N ASP A 27 16.30 -12.64 -3.61
CA ASP A 27 16.11 -11.29 -3.05
C ASP A 27 14.73 -10.67 -3.34
N PHE A 28 13.91 -11.29 -4.21
CA PHE A 28 12.56 -10.81 -4.51
C PHE A 28 11.51 -11.16 -3.44
N CYS A 29 11.89 -11.88 -2.39
CA CYS A 29 11.05 -12.19 -1.22
C CYS A 29 11.62 -11.58 0.07
N SER A 30 12.25 -10.40 0.01
CA SER A 30 12.65 -9.66 1.21
C SER A 30 11.44 -8.97 1.89
N ASN A 31 10.81 -9.71 2.80
CA ASN A 31 10.47 -9.36 4.19
C ASN A 31 9.77 -8.04 4.60
N ASP A 32 9.27 -7.17 3.71
CA ASP A 32 8.57 -5.92 4.14
C ASP A 32 7.04 -5.92 4.02
N LEU A 33 6.42 -7.07 3.71
CA LEU A 33 4.95 -7.21 3.80
C LEU A 33 4.55 -7.72 5.18
N SER A 34 4.25 -6.79 6.08
CA SER A 34 3.42 -7.06 7.26
C SER A 34 1.98 -7.36 6.81
N CYS A 35 1.78 -8.54 6.22
CA CYS A 35 0.44 -9.09 5.99
C CYS A 35 -0.07 -9.64 7.31
N HIS A 36 -0.99 -8.91 7.94
CA HIS A 36 -1.54 -9.27 9.23
C HIS A 36 -2.60 -10.39 9.15
N TYR A 37 -2.39 -11.42 8.33
CA TYR A 37 -3.14 -12.70 8.31
C TYR A 37 -2.25 -13.80 7.67
N PRO A 38 -2.41 -15.10 8.02
CA PRO A 38 -1.48 -16.13 7.58
C PRO A 38 -1.66 -16.41 6.08
N LEU A 39 -0.84 -15.78 5.25
CA LEU A 39 -0.70 -16.15 3.84
C LEU A 39 0.20 -17.37 3.73
N ILE A 40 -0.37 -18.48 3.27
CA ILE A 40 0.41 -19.65 2.86
C ILE A 40 0.97 -19.33 1.47
N CYS A 41 2.25 -18.93 1.41
CA CYS A 41 2.98 -18.86 0.14
C CYS A 41 3.26 -20.28 -0.35
N SER A 42 2.40 -20.78 -1.25
CA SER A 42 2.70 -22.00 -2.01
C SER A 42 3.56 -21.64 -3.23
N ASN A 43 4.46 -22.55 -3.59
CA ASN A 43 5.67 -22.35 -4.38
C ASN A 43 5.47 -22.01 -5.88
N LEU A 44 4.38 -21.34 -6.27
CA LEU A 44 4.11 -20.87 -7.64
C LEU A 44 3.11 -19.68 -7.61
N SER A 45 3.65 -18.45 -7.55
CA SER A 45 3.13 -17.20 -8.12
C SER A 45 1.62 -16.89 -8.10
N LYS A 46 0.86 -17.36 -7.09
CA LYS A 46 -0.52 -16.93 -6.87
C LYS A 46 -0.71 -16.56 -5.40
N CYS A 47 -0.79 -15.26 -5.13
CA CYS A 47 -1.35 -14.77 -3.88
C CYS A 47 -2.83 -15.16 -3.87
N ILE A 48 -3.21 -16.12 -3.02
CA ILE A 48 -4.60 -16.51 -2.81
C ILE A 48 -5.10 -15.68 -1.63
N CYS A 49 -5.96 -14.70 -1.89
CA CYS A 49 -6.70 -14.03 -0.83
C CYS A 49 -7.60 -15.06 -0.13
N PRO A 50 -7.49 -15.27 1.19
CA PRO A 50 -8.37 -16.18 1.89
C PRO A 50 -9.81 -15.66 1.81
N THR A 51 -10.64 -16.35 1.03
CA THR A 51 -12.08 -16.14 1.05
C THR A 51 -12.59 -16.53 2.42
N SER A 52 -13.14 -15.57 3.16
CA SER A 52 -13.95 -15.85 4.34
C SER A 52 -15.00 -16.89 3.97
N SER A 53 -15.12 -17.89 4.83
CA SER A 53 -15.78 -19.17 4.60
C SER A 53 -17.20 -19.06 4.03
N SER A 54 -17.50 -20.00 3.13
CA SER A 54 -18.82 -20.41 2.63
C SER A 54 -19.41 -19.62 1.44
N SER A 55 -19.02 -20.03 0.23
CA SER A 55 -19.99 -20.67 -0.67
C SER A 55 -19.31 -21.14 -1.95
N PHE A 56 -19.70 -22.35 -2.32
CA PHE A 56 -19.33 -23.10 -3.50
C PHE A 56 -19.97 -22.39 -4.71
N TRP A 57 -19.17 -22.11 -5.76
CA TRP A 57 -19.53 -21.56 -7.08
C TRP A 57 -19.81 -20.04 -7.20
N ASN A 58 -18.80 -19.27 -7.62
CA ASN A 58 -18.84 -18.59 -8.93
C ASN A 58 -17.51 -17.93 -9.29
N THR A 59 -17.14 -18.15 -10.55
CA THR A 59 -16.03 -17.55 -11.31
C THR A 59 -16.20 -16.03 -11.42
N ARG A 60 -15.77 -15.28 -10.39
CA ARG A 60 -15.34 -13.90 -10.55
C ARG A 60 -13.91 -13.80 -10.03
N GLN A 61 -13.02 -13.22 -10.83
CA GLN A 61 -11.65 -12.90 -10.46
C GLN A 61 -11.63 -12.32 -9.03
N ASN A 62 -11.01 -13.05 -8.10
CA ASN A 62 -10.67 -12.53 -6.78
C ASN A 62 -9.61 -11.44 -6.96
N SER A 63 -10.03 -10.23 -7.32
CA SER A 63 -9.17 -9.07 -7.29
C SER A 63 -8.90 -8.75 -5.82
N CYS A 64 -7.70 -9.07 -5.36
CA CYS A 64 -7.22 -8.60 -4.08
C CYS A 64 -7.11 -7.08 -4.19
N LEU A 65 -8.02 -6.37 -3.50
CA LEU A 65 -7.88 -4.94 -3.29
C LEU A 65 -6.66 -4.74 -2.39
N SER A 66 -5.77 -3.84 -2.78
CA SER A 66 -4.58 -3.57 -1.99
C SER A 66 -4.29 -2.07 -1.97
N CYS A 67 -3.79 -1.62 -0.83
CA CYS A 67 -3.37 -0.25 -0.66
C CYS A 67 -1.92 -0.06 -1.13
N PRO A 68 -1.57 1.11 -1.70
CA PRO A 68 -0.20 1.41 -2.05
C PRO A 68 0.72 1.34 -0.81
N SER A 69 2.03 1.16 -1.03
CA SER A 69 3.00 1.13 0.06
C SER A 69 2.92 2.43 0.89
N GLY A 70 2.92 2.28 2.22
CA GLY A 70 2.77 3.40 3.17
C GLY A 70 1.33 3.82 3.47
N TRP A 71 0.34 3.20 2.82
CA TRP A 71 -1.09 3.42 3.11
C TRP A 71 -1.64 2.32 4.01
N ILE A 72 -2.60 2.67 4.85
CA ILE A 72 -3.28 1.78 5.77
C ILE A 72 -4.61 1.36 5.17
N GLU A 73 -4.87 0.05 5.14
CA GLU A 73 -6.17 -0.47 4.68
C GLU A 73 -7.31 -0.08 5.62
N TRP A 74 -8.41 0.36 5.04
CA TRP A 74 -9.58 0.87 5.73
C TRP A 74 -10.85 0.26 5.16
N GLN A 75 -11.57 -0.50 5.99
CA GLN A 75 -12.87 -1.08 5.64
C GLN A 75 -12.87 -1.90 4.33
N HIS A 76 -11.75 -2.54 3.99
CA HIS A 76 -11.55 -3.40 2.80
C HIS A 76 -11.64 -2.69 1.43
N GLU A 77 -12.06 -1.42 1.37
CA GLU A 77 -12.29 -0.70 0.11
C GLU A 77 -11.65 0.68 0.06
N LYS A 78 -11.17 1.20 1.20
CA LYS A 78 -10.48 2.49 1.28
C LYS A 78 -9.04 2.28 1.76
N CYS A 79 -8.19 3.22 1.42
CA CYS A 79 -6.80 3.31 1.86
C CYS A 79 -6.58 4.68 2.48
N LEU A 80 -5.96 4.72 3.66
CA LEU A 80 -5.67 5.96 4.38
C LEU A 80 -4.17 6.24 4.41
N LEU A 81 -3.81 7.50 4.18
CA LEU A 81 -2.46 8.01 4.35
C LEU A 81 -2.46 9.10 5.42
N PHE A 82 -1.72 8.86 6.49
CA PHE A 82 -1.55 9.81 7.59
C PHE A 82 -0.39 10.74 7.27
N ILE A 83 -0.66 12.05 7.19
CA ILE A 83 0.38 13.04 6.94
C ILE A 83 0.55 13.92 8.17
N MET A 84 1.65 13.66 8.89
CA MET A 84 2.06 14.41 10.07
C MET A 84 2.77 15.71 9.65
N PRO A 85 2.48 16.86 10.27
CA PRO A 85 3.11 18.12 9.92
C PRO A 85 4.57 18.17 10.38
N SER A 86 5.47 18.62 9.51
CA SER A 86 6.82 19.05 9.94
C SER A 86 6.77 20.50 10.42
N LYS A 87 6.54 20.73 11.71
CA LYS A 87 6.60 22.04 12.45
C LYS A 87 5.76 23.23 11.93
N ASN A 88 5.32 23.26 10.67
CA ASN A 88 4.53 24.30 9.99
C ASN A 88 4.24 23.69 8.59
N ASP A 89 3.01 23.46 8.10
CA ASP A 89 2.58 24.23 6.90
C ASP A 89 1.26 23.79 6.23
N PHE A 90 0.47 22.89 6.82
CA PHE A 90 -0.74 22.44 6.13
C PHE A 90 -1.98 23.17 6.62
N THR A 91 -2.22 24.33 6.02
CA THR A 91 -3.56 24.92 5.96
C THR A 91 -4.52 23.95 5.28
N TYR A 92 -5.82 24.13 5.49
CA TYR A 92 -6.82 23.23 4.91
C TYR A 92 -6.67 23.06 3.38
N GLU A 93 -6.50 24.17 2.66
CA GLU A 93 -6.34 24.15 1.20
C GLU A 93 -5.07 23.41 0.77
N LYS A 94 -3.96 23.61 1.49
CA LYS A 94 -2.70 22.90 1.23
C LYS A 94 -2.83 21.41 1.51
N ALA A 95 -3.51 21.03 2.59
CA ALA A 95 -3.80 19.64 2.92
C ALA A 95 -4.61 18.97 1.80
N ARG A 96 -5.69 19.62 1.35
CA ARG A 96 -6.51 19.15 0.23
C ARG A 96 -5.71 18.99 -1.06
N ASN A 97 -4.93 20.01 -1.44
CA ASN A 97 -4.10 19.97 -2.65
C ASN A 97 -3.02 18.90 -2.55
N SER A 98 -2.45 18.67 -1.36
CA SER A 98 -1.50 17.59 -1.13
C SER A 98 -2.11 16.21 -1.36
N CYS A 99 -3.31 15.92 -0.84
CA CYS A 99 -4.00 14.66 -1.13
C CYS A 99 -4.22 14.46 -2.63
N LEU A 100 -4.57 15.52 -3.37
CA LEU A 100 -4.73 15.43 -4.83
C LEU A 100 -3.44 15.01 -5.55
N THR A 101 -2.25 15.32 -5.02
CA THR A 101 -0.98 14.85 -5.61
C THR A 101 -0.79 13.34 -5.53
N TYR A 102 -1.51 12.66 -4.63
CA TYR A 102 -1.51 11.20 -4.48
C TYR A 102 -2.70 10.53 -5.17
N SER A 103 -3.42 11.24 -6.05
CA SER A 103 -4.68 10.78 -6.63
C SER A 103 -5.70 10.38 -5.56
N SER A 104 -5.75 11.13 -4.47
CA SER A 104 -6.59 10.88 -3.31
C SER A 104 -7.33 12.15 -2.89
N GLU A 105 -8.23 12.06 -1.92
CA GLU A 105 -8.92 13.21 -1.32
C GLU A 105 -8.66 13.28 0.19
N LEU A 106 -9.12 14.33 0.86
CA LEU A 106 -9.12 14.35 2.33
C LEU A 106 -10.11 13.29 2.83
N LEU A 107 -9.81 12.67 3.97
CA LEU A 107 -10.65 11.67 4.61
C LEU A 107 -12.09 12.14 4.73
N HIS A 108 -13.03 11.31 4.31
CA HIS A 108 -14.44 11.49 4.52
C HIS A 108 -14.94 10.51 5.59
N ILE A 109 -15.79 11.02 6.48
CA ILE A 109 -16.44 10.23 7.51
C ILE A 109 -17.92 10.25 7.17
N ASP A 110 -18.47 9.10 6.81
CA ASP A 110 -19.85 8.99 6.33
C ASP A 110 -20.84 8.87 7.50
N ASN A 111 -20.40 8.29 8.62
CA ASN A 111 -21.24 7.98 9.78
C ASN A 111 -20.44 7.86 11.10
N ASP A 112 -21.12 7.74 12.23
CA ASP A 112 -20.50 7.60 13.56
C ASP A 112 -19.66 6.32 13.71
N GLU A 113 -20.00 5.24 13.00
CA GLU A 113 -19.24 3.99 13.03
C GLU A 113 -17.85 4.18 12.41
N ASP A 114 -17.75 4.93 11.31
CA ASP A 114 -16.48 5.31 10.70
C ASP A 114 -15.63 6.12 11.67
N LEU A 115 -16.26 7.04 12.40
CA LEU A 115 -15.58 7.86 13.38
C LEU A 115 -15.01 7.04 14.54
N ILE A 116 -15.81 6.11 15.06
CA ILE A 116 -15.39 5.20 16.15
C ILE A 116 -14.25 4.28 15.66
N LYS A 117 -14.34 3.74 14.45
CA LYS A 117 -13.23 2.96 13.88
C LYS A 117 -11.98 3.82 13.75
N LEU A 118 -12.13 5.07 13.29
CA LEU A 118 -10.99 5.98 13.09
C LEU A 118 -10.31 6.26 14.41
N GLN A 119 -11.10 6.41 15.47
CA GLN A 119 -10.62 6.51 16.82
C GLN A 119 -9.68 5.35 17.17
N TYR A 120 -10.13 4.11 17.04
CA TYR A 120 -9.29 2.94 17.36
C TYR A 120 -8.00 2.89 16.54
N LYS A 121 -8.08 3.19 15.24
CA LYS A 121 -6.93 3.06 14.35
C LYS A 121 -5.88 4.12 14.59
N VAL A 122 -6.28 5.31 15.01
CA VAL A 122 -5.31 6.35 15.29
C VAL A 122 -4.71 6.19 16.70
N ASP A 123 -5.37 5.44 17.61
CA ASP A 123 -4.80 5.05 18.92
C ASP A 123 -3.60 4.13 18.72
N GLU A 124 -3.64 3.28 17.67
CA GLU A 124 -2.52 2.42 17.28
C GLU A 124 -1.30 3.21 16.76
N ILE A 125 -1.50 4.37 16.14
CA ILE A 125 -0.46 5.16 15.44
C ILE A 125 0.33 6.08 16.39
N ASP A 126 0.09 5.98 17.70
CA ASP A 126 0.61 6.86 18.77
C ASP A 126 0.24 8.33 18.57
N TRP A 127 -0.89 8.71 19.18
CA TRP A 127 -1.52 10.02 19.06
C TRP A 127 -0.68 11.21 19.51
N LYS A 128 0.46 10.98 20.17
CA LYS A 128 1.35 12.06 20.64
C LYS A 128 1.85 12.94 19.49
N PHE A 129 1.85 12.43 18.27
CA PHE A 129 2.30 13.16 17.08
C PHE A 129 1.19 13.96 16.39
N LEU A 130 -0.07 13.66 16.69
CA LEU A 130 -1.20 14.40 16.17
C LEU A 130 -1.53 15.53 17.15
N SER A 131 -1.55 16.75 16.64
CA SER A 131 -2.04 17.94 17.36
C SER A 131 -3.47 17.76 17.87
N ASP A 132 -4.03 18.80 18.47
CA ASP A 132 -5.39 18.76 19.06
C ASP A 132 -6.51 18.43 18.05
N GLY A 133 -6.22 18.44 16.75
CA GLY A 133 -7.09 17.89 15.71
C GLY A 133 -6.39 17.57 14.39
N ILE A 134 -7.18 17.10 13.43
CA ILE A 134 -6.80 16.75 12.05
C ILE A 134 -7.77 17.38 11.05
N TRP A 135 -7.29 17.73 9.85
CA TRP A 135 -8.17 18.12 8.74
C TRP A 135 -8.84 16.92 8.09
N ILE A 136 -10.14 17.08 7.79
CA ILE A 136 -10.96 16.11 7.06
C ILE A 136 -11.74 16.81 5.93
N ASN A 137 -12.35 16.05 5.03
CA ASN A 137 -13.11 16.62 3.93
C ASN A 137 -14.38 17.31 4.43
N ARG A 138 -14.68 18.50 3.89
CA ARG A 138 -15.88 19.26 4.23
C ARG A 138 -17.04 18.72 3.38
N ARG A 139 -17.86 17.85 3.95
CA ARG A 139 -19.23 17.63 3.47
C ARG A 139 -20.22 17.94 4.58
N GLU A 140 -21.35 18.52 4.21
CA GLU A 140 -22.47 18.76 5.10
C GLU A 140 -23.07 17.41 5.49
N THR A 141 -22.63 16.90 6.63
CA THR A 141 -23.20 15.71 7.24
C THR A 141 -23.97 16.17 8.48
N ASN A 142 -25.30 16.11 8.39
CA ASN A 142 -26.19 16.42 9.52
C ASN A 142 -26.11 15.40 10.67
N LEU A 143 -25.12 14.49 10.63
CA LEU A 143 -25.08 13.27 11.41
C LEU A 143 -24.10 13.31 12.59
N PHE A 144 -23.22 14.31 12.69
CA PHE A 144 -22.16 14.29 13.70
C PHE A 144 -22.41 15.22 14.88
N GLU A 145 -21.96 14.78 16.06
CA GLU A 145 -21.87 15.62 17.26
C GLU A 145 -20.76 16.68 17.07
N TRP A 146 -21.17 17.94 17.05
CA TRP A 146 -20.26 19.08 17.04
C TRP A 146 -19.67 19.27 18.45
N CYS A 147 -18.37 19.60 18.53
CA CYS A 147 -17.71 19.85 19.81
C CYS A 147 -18.37 21.00 20.60
N ASP A 148 -18.99 21.94 19.89
CA ASP A 148 -19.58 23.14 20.44
C ASP A 148 -21.06 22.89 20.75
N THR A 149 -21.37 22.16 21.83
CA THR A 149 -22.74 21.77 22.22
C THR A 149 -23.63 22.91 22.75
N GLY A 150 -23.35 24.17 22.38
CA GLY A 150 -24.07 25.32 22.93
C GLY A 150 -24.11 26.59 22.09
N TYR A 151 -23.53 26.59 20.89
CA TYR A 151 -23.69 27.69 19.95
C TYR A 151 -24.70 27.28 18.89
N GLU A 152 -25.81 28.03 18.78
CA GLU A 152 -26.64 27.98 17.59
C GLU A 152 -25.72 28.15 16.37
N HIS A 153 -25.87 27.24 15.39
CA HIS A 153 -25.17 27.21 14.09
C HIS A 153 -25.57 28.43 13.22
N ASP A 154 -25.54 29.61 13.82
CA ASP A 154 -26.13 30.82 13.26
C ASP A 154 -25.08 31.52 12.41
N ARG A 155 -25.09 31.12 11.12
CA ARG A 155 -24.69 31.92 9.94
C ARG A 155 -23.28 32.52 9.87
N LEU A 156 -22.38 32.34 10.85
CA LEU A 156 -21.13 33.11 10.93
C LEU A 156 -19.86 32.40 10.42
N LEU A 157 -19.95 31.16 9.95
CA LEU A 157 -18.75 30.38 9.62
C LEU A 157 -18.68 29.95 8.15
N TRP A 158 -19.12 30.82 7.22
CA TRP A 158 -19.02 30.57 5.77
C TRP A 158 -17.57 30.29 5.31
N ASN A 159 -16.59 30.87 6.00
CA ASN A 159 -15.15 30.71 5.73
C ASN A 159 -14.45 29.72 6.67
N SER A 160 -15.19 28.86 7.35
CA SER A 160 -14.59 27.82 8.20
C SER A 160 -14.32 26.54 7.43
N CYS A 161 -13.34 25.80 7.94
CA CYS A 161 -13.01 24.45 7.51
C CYS A 161 -13.38 23.47 8.63
N ILE A 162 -13.56 22.20 8.28
CA ILE A 162 -13.94 21.17 9.25
C ILE A 162 -12.69 20.40 9.64
N GLY A 163 -12.43 20.36 10.94
CA GLY A 163 -11.44 19.47 11.52
C GLY A 163 -12.07 18.55 12.55
N LEU A 164 -11.46 17.38 12.71
CA LEU A 164 -11.78 16.44 13.76
C LEU A 164 -10.90 16.73 14.97
N MET A 165 -11.52 17.09 16.09
CA MET A 165 -10.83 17.50 17.31
C MET A 165 -10.92 16.44 18.39
N LYS A 166 -9.89 16.36 19.24
CA LYS A 166 -9.92 15.52 20.45
C LYS A 166 -10.89 16.12 21.48
N LYS A 167 -11.81 15.30 22.00
CA LYS A 167 -12.63 15.63 23.16
C LYS A 167 -11.97 15.04 24.40
N TYR A 168 -11.49 15.91 25.28
CA TYR A 168 -10.90 15.53 26.57
C TYR A 168 -12.00 15.43 27.63
N SER A 169 -11.95 14.37 28.43
CA SER A 169 -12.69 14.32 29.70
C SER A 169 -11.83 14.88 30.84
N ASP A 170 -12.46 15.17 31.99
CA ASP A 170 -11.92 15.85 33.18
C ASP A 170 -10.60 15.27 33.77
N LYS A 171 -10.06 14.20 33.20
CA LYS A 171 -8.81 13.54 33.62
C LYS A 171 -7.71 13.52 32.57
N ASN A 172 -7.72 14.43 31.59
CA ASN A 172 -6.77 14.48 30.46
C ASN A 172 -6.75 13.21 29.59
N ASN A 173 -7.74 12.34 29.73
CA ASN A 173 -7.93 11.21 28.83
C ASN A 173 -8.80 11.66 27.67
N VAL A 174 -8.33 11.43 26.45
CA VAL A 174 -9.15 11.60 25.24
C VAL A 174 -10.27 10.57 25.34
N THR A 175 -11.52 11.03 25.32
CA THR A 175 -12.69 10.16 25.43
C THR A 175 -13.38 9.92 24.11
N SER A 176 -13.28 10.86 23.17
CA SER A 176 -13.90 10.75 21.86
C SER A 176 -13.35 11.81 20.91
N PHE A 177 -13.85 11.78 19.68
CA PHE A 177 -13.68 12.85 18.70
C PHE A 177 -14.98 13.61 18.51
N CYS A 178 -14.86 14.84 18.05
CA CYS A 178 -16.01 15.64 17.63
C CYS A 178 -15.60 16.55 16.46
N LEU A 179 -16.58 16.95 15.65
CA LEU A 179 -16.34 17.89 14.56
C LEU A 179 -16.33 19.31 15.09
N ARG A 180 -15.42 20.13 14.56
CA ARG A 180 -15.35 21.55 14.87
C ARG A 180 -15.12 22.36 13.62
N HIS A 181 -15.75 23.53 13.59
CA HIS A 181 -15.37 24.58 12.66
C HIS A 181 -14.07 25.23 13.12
N ILE A 182 -13.06 25.20 12.26
CA ILE A 182 -11.72 25.73 12.52
C ILE A 182 -11.41 26.74 11.42
N GLN A 183 -10.64 27.78 11.73
CA GLN A 183 -10.17 28.73 10.72
C GLN A 183 -9.28 27.99 9.72
N CYS A 184 -9.55 28.15 8.41
CA CYS A 184 -8.90 27.35 7.36
C CYS A 184 -7.38 27.54 7.25
N ASP A 185 -6.85 28.63 7.80
CA ASP A 185 -5.44 28.98 7.90
C ASP A 185 -4.72 28.33 9.09
N GLU A 186 -5.46 27.68 9.99
CA GLU A 186 -4.87 26.84 11.03
C GLU A 186 -4.04 25.69 10.42
N LYS A 187 -3.01 25.28 11.15
CA LYS A 187 -2.05 24.28 10.68
C LYS A 187 -2.27 22.97 11.43
N LEU A 188 -2.86 21.99 10.75
CA LEU A 188 -3.16 20.68 11.34
C LEU A 188 -2.60 19.54 10.46
N PRO A 189 -2.28 18.38 11.05
CA PRO A 189 -2.17 17.12 10.34
C PRO A 189 -3.46 16.83 9.57
N TYR A 190 -3.37 15.92 8.62
CA TYR A 190 -4.51 15.53 7.80
C TYR A 190 -4.37 14.09 7.36
N ILE A 191 -5.52 13.52 7.00
CA ILE A 191 -5.60 12.15 6.51
C ILE A 191 -6.10 12.23 5.07
N CYS A 192 -5.38 11.59 4.17
CA CYS A 192 -5.85 11.39 2.81
C CYS A 192 -6.53 10.03 2.69
N GLU A 193 -7.61 9.95 1.92
CA GLU A 193 -8.29 8.70 1.56
C GLU A 193 -8.31 8.50 0.04
N ARG A 194 -8.24 7.25 -0.38
CA ARG A 194 -8.54 6.82 -1.75
C ARG A 194 -9.17 5.44 -1.73
N LEU A 195 -9.81 5.06 -2.84
CA LEU A 195 -10.27 3.70 -3.02
C LEU A 195 -9.08 2.75 -3.15
N ALA A 196 -9.22 1.56 -2.56
CA ALA A 196 -8.29 0.46 -2.80
C ALA A 196 -8.37 0.07 -4.27
N GLU A 197 -7.22 -0.17 -4.88
CA GLU A 197 -7.16 -0.53 -6.29
C GLU A 197 -7.17 -2.05 -6.41
N THR A 198 -7.89 -2.54 -7.42
CA THR A 198 -7.72 -3.91 -7.84
C THR A 198 -6.30 -4.06 -8.35
N LEU A 199 -5.49 -4.87 -7.68
CA LEU A 199 -4.25 -5.33 -8.26
C LEU A 199 -4.61 -6.13 -9.51
N GLU A 200 -4.63 -5.46 -10.66
CA GLU A 200 -4.45 -6.14 -11.92
C GLU A 200 -3.06 -6.73 -11.85
N VAL A 201 -2.98 -7.99 -11.42
CA VAL A 201 -1.85 -8.86 -11.68
C VAL A 201 -1.84 -9.01 -13.19
N ASN A 202 -1.31 -7.99 -13.86
CA ASN A 202 -0.94 -8.07 -15.25
C ASN A 202 -0.01 -9.27 -15.30
N ASN A 203 -0.52 -10.36 -15.87
CA ASN A 203 0.19 -11.61 -16.04
C ASN A 203 1.39 -11.36 -16.96
N THR A 204 2.45 -10.73 -16.45
CA THR A 204 3.81 -10.75 -16.99
C THR A 204 4.37 -12.18 -17.01
N ILE A 205 3.60 -13.16 -16.52
CA ILE A 205 3.79 -14.60 -16.78
C ILE A 205 3.89 -14.90 -18.29
N ASN A 206 3.25 -14.11 -19.16
CA ASN A 206 3.43 -14.27 -20.62
C ASN A 206 4.83 -13.88 -21.12
N ASN A 207 5.56 -13.04 -20.40
CA ASN A 207 6.96 -12.74 -20.71
C ASN A 207 7.89 -13.87 -20.23
N PHE A 208 7.55 -14.57 -19.15
CA PHE A 208 8.35 -15.71 -18.69
C PHE A 208 8.33 -16.89 -19.67
N ALA A 209 7.16 -17.24 -20.20
CA ALA A 209 7.06 -18.27 -21.25
C ALA A 209 7.79 -17.85 -22.54
N THR A 210 7.85 -16.55 -22.84
CA THR A 210 8.60 -16.02 -23.99
C THR A 210 10.11 -16.07 -23.75
N ILE A 211 10.55 -15.79 -22.52
CA ILE A 211 11.96 -15.89 -22.09
C ILE A 211 12.43 -17.35 -22.05
N GLU A 212 11.64 -18.30 -21.51
CA GLU A 212 11.97 -19.73 -21.53
C GLU A 212 12.08 -20.30 -22.96
N ARG A 213 11.19 -19.89 -23.87
CA ARG A 213 11.27 -20.28 -25.29
C ARG A 213 12.49 -19.68 -25.98
N ALA A 214 12.82 -18.42 -25.69
CA ALA A 214 14.01 -17.77 -26.22
C ALA A 214 15.30 -18.43 -25.71
N TRP A 215 15.35 -18.80 -24.43
CA TRP A 215 16.45 -19.54 -23.83
C TRP A 215 16.62 -20.93 -24.45
N SER A 216 15.53 -21.67 -24.63
CA SER A 216 15.57 -23.01 -25.26
C SER A 216 16.06 -22.95 -26.72
N ALA A 217 15.69 -21.90 -27.46
CA ALA A 217 16.15 -21.68 -28.82
C ALA A 217 17.66 -21.33 -28.91
N LEU A 218 18.23 -20.70 -27.89
CA LEU A 218 19.64 -20.34 -27.84
C LEU A 218 20.55 -21.48 -27.34
N ILE A 219 20.10 -22.28 -26.38
CA ILE A 219 20.90 -23.38 -25.82
C ILE A 219 21.05 -24.54 -26.82
N GLY A 220 19.99 -24.90 -27.55
CA GLY A 220 19.99 -26.06 -28.46
C GLY A 220 21.13 -26.06 -29.49
N PRO A 221 21.37 -24.95 -30.22
CA PRO A 221 22.47 -24.83 -31.17
C PRO A 221 23.86 -24.93 -30.51
N ILE A 222 24.03 -24.38 -29.31
CA ILE A 222 25.32 -24.39 -28.59
C ILE A 222 25.69 -25.82 -28.17
N ILE A 223 24.72 -26.61 -27.69
CA ILE A 223 24.95 -28.03 -27.33
C ILE A 223 25.32 -28.85 -28.56
N ASN A 224 24.65 -28.64 -29.70
CA ASN A 224 24.96 -29.35 -30.94
C ASN A 224 26.36 -28.99 -31.48
N LEU A 225 26.76 -27.72 -31.39
CA LEU A 225 28.10 -27.30 -31.82
C LEU A 225 29.20 -27.96 -30.97
N ALA A 226 28.99 -28.04 -29.65
CA ALA A 226 29.90 -28.74 -28.75
C ALA A 226 30.00 -30.24 -29.11
N GLY A 227 28.87 -30.91 -29.36
CA GLY A 227 28.87 -32.32 -29.79
C GLY A 227 29.71 -32.58 -31.04
N THR A 228 29.65 -31.69 -32.04
CA THR A 228 30.46 -31.82 -33.27
C THR A 228 31.95 -31.54 -33.07
N LEU A 229 32.31 -30.61 -32.17
CA LEU A 229 33.72 -30.27 -31.91
C LEU A 229 34.46 -31.32 -31.08
N PHE A 230 33.73 -32.09 -30.26
CA PHE A 230 34.33 -33.13 -29.40
C PHE A 230 34.16 -34.55 -29.95
N GLY A 231 33.30 -34.78 -30.95
CA GLY A 231 33.07 -36.09 -31.57
C GLY A 231 34.08 -36.53 -32.63
N SER A 232 34.97 -35.66 -33.10
CA SER A 232 35.96 -35.97 -34.14
C SER A 232 37.37 -36.17 -33.59
N SER A 233 37.53 -37.12 -32.68
CA SER A 233 38.84 -37.68 -32.33
C SER A 233 38.77 -39.20 -32.36
N ARG A 234 38.76 -39.75 -33.57
CA ARG A 234 39.22 -41.11 -33.85
C ARG A 234 40.52 -41.02 -34.62
#